data_AF-A0A447PYA6-F1
#
_entry.id   AF-A0A447PYA6-F1
#
_cell.length_a   1.000
_cell.length_b   1.000
_cell.length_c   1.000
_cell.angle_alpha   90.00
_cell.angle_beta   90.00
_cell.angle_gamma   90.00
#
_symmetry.space_group_name_H-M   'P 1'
#
loop_
_entity.id
_entity.type
_entity.pdbx_description
1 polymer ?
#
loop_
_entity_poly.entity_id
_entity_poly.type
_entity_poly.pdbx_seq_one_letter_code
_entity_poly.pdbx_strand_id
1 'polypeptide(L)' 'MAQTTIPLTPEQRIRELEEQLELANQKAEFFECVINVLKNDYGVSVVKKRPGKSSRKVRPPK' A
#
# COMPACT_ATOMS: atom_id res chain seq x y z
N MET A 1 11.97 8.10 -35.45
CA MET A 1 10.74 8.93 -35.42
C MET A 1 10.92 9.92 -34.29
N ALA A 2 11.18 11.20 -34.61
CA ALA A 2 11.34 12.24 -33.62
C ALA A 2 9.96 12.57 -33.03
N GLN A 3 9.67 12.06 -31.83
CA GLN A 3 8.49 12.45 -31.08
C GLN A 3 8.73 13.86 -30.54
N THR A 4 8.18 14.83 -31.25
CA THR A 4 8.00 16.19 -30.75
C THR A 4 7.10 16.10 -29.53
N THR A 5 7.67 16.28 -28.34
CA THR A 5 6.96 16.49 -27.10
C THR A 5 6.23 17.83 -27.19
N ILE A 6 5.07 17.85 -27.82
CA ILE A 6 4.12 18.95 -27.68
C ILE A 6 3.81 18.98 -26.17
N PRO A 7 4.07 20.09 -25.46
CA PRO A 7 3.72 20.16 -24.05
C PRO A 7 2.21 19.98 -23.96
N LEU A 8 1.78 18.84 -23.41
CA LEU A 8 0.39 18.56 -23.07
C LEU A 8 -0.13 19.80 -22.33
N THR A 9 -1.29 20.31 -22.71
CA THR A 9 -1.81 21.51 -22.05
C THR A 9 -1.92 21.24 -20.56
N PRO A 10 -1.66 22.23 -19.68
CA PRO A 10 -1.69 22.01 -18.24
C PRO A 10 -3.02 21.35 -17.79
N GLU A 11 -4.13 21.72 -18.43
CA GLU A 11 -5.46 21.14 -18.20
C GLU A 11 -5.56 19.64 -18.50
N GLN A 12 -4.92 19.16 -19.57
CA GLN A 12 -4.92 17.73 -19.90
C GLN A 12 -4.14 16.93 -18.85
N ARG A 13 -3.04 17.50 -18.35
CA ARG A 13 -2.22 16.86 -17.31
C ARG A 13 -2.92 16.85 -15.96
N ILE A 14 -3.66 17.91 -15.62
CA ILE A 14 -4.46 17.99 -14.40
C ILE A 14 -5.53 16.89 -14.41
N ARG A 15 -6.27 16.75 -15.52
CA ARG A 15 -7.31 15.72 -15.63
C ARG A 15 -6.76 14.31 -15.49
N GLU A 16 -5.63 14.00 -16.14
CA GLU A 16 -4.97 12.70 -15.98
C GLU A 16 -4.56 12.42 -14.54
N LEU A 17 -4.07 13.44 -13.82
CA LEU A 17 -3.70 13.32 -12.42
C LEU A 17 -4.92 13.16 -11.50
N GLU A 18 -6.02 13.85 -11.78
CA GLU A 18 -7.28 13.71 -11.05
C GLU A 18 -7.85 12.28 -11.18
N GLU A 19 -7.87 11.73 -12.40
CA GLU A 19 -8.28 10.34 -12.63
C GLU A 19 -7.39 9.34 -11.86
N GLN A 20 -6.08 9.56 -11.85
CA GLN A 20 -5.15 8.72 -11.07
C GLN A 20 -5.40 8.83 -9.57
N LEU A 21 -5.73 10.02 -9.08
CA LEU A 21 -6.02 10.29 -7.67
C LEU A 21 -7.30 9.56 -7.25
N GLU A 22 -8.37 9.67 -8.04
CA GLU A 22 -9.62 8.94 -7.79
C GLU A 22 -9.40 7.42 -7.74
N LEU A 23 -8.69 6.87 -8.73
CA LEU A 23 -8.36 5.45 -8.77
C LEU A 23 -7.49 5.01 -7.59
N ALA A 24 -6.56 5.86 -7.14
CA ALA A 24 -5.72 5.58 -5.99
C ALA A 24 -6.53 5.55 -4.68
N ASN A 25 -7.47 6.49 -4.52
CA ASN A 25 -8.36 6.55 -3.36
C ASN A 25 -9.26 5.32 -3.28
N GLN A 26 -9.89 4.93 -4.39
CA GLN A 26 -10.73 3.72 -4.45
C GLN A 26 -9.92 2.47 -4.06
N LYS A 27 -8.67 2.35 -4.54
CA LYS A 27 -7.78 1.25 -4.17
C LYS A 27 -7.42 1.29 -2.68
N ALA A 28 -7.13 2.47 -2.13
CA ALA A 28 -6.79 2.63 -0.72
C ALA A 28 -7.96 2.20 0.18
N GLU A 29 -9.18 2.66 -0.10
CA GLU A 29 -10.39 2.25 0.62
C GLU A 29 -10.59 0.73 0.59
N PHE A 30 -10.42 0.12 -0.58
CA PHE A 30 -10.48 -1.33 -0.72
C PHE A 30 -9.45 -2.05 0.16
N PHE A 31 -8.19 -1.60 0.16
CA PHE A 31 -7.14 -2.21 0.98
C PHE A 31 -7.42 -2.05 2.47
N GLU A 32 -7.93 -0.92 2.92
CA GLU A 32 -8.33 -0.72 4.33
C GLU A 32 -9.42 -1.72 4.74
N CYS A 33 -10.44 -1.90 3.90
CA CYS A 33 -11.48 -2.91 4.13
C CYS A 33 -10.91 -4.32 4.23
N VAL A 34 -10.05 -4.73 3.29
CA VAL A 34 -9.41 -6.06 3.30
C VAL A 34 -8.56 -6.24 4.56
N ILE A 35 -7.78 -5.24 4.95
CA ILE A 35 -6.97 -5.27 6.17
C ILE A 35 -7.86 -5.40 7.41
N ASN A 36 -9.00 -4.71 7.45
CA ASN A 36 -9.93 -4.78 8.56
C ASN A 36 -10.51 -6.19 8.73
N VAL A 37 -10.92 -6.84 7.64
CA VAL A 37 -11.36 -8.25 7.63
C VAL A 37 -10.27 -9.19 8.16
N LEU A 38 -9.04 -9.04 7.65
CA LEU A 38 -7.91 -9.86 8.09
C LEU A 38 -7.59 -9.70 9.58
N LYS A 39 -7.74 -8.49 10.12
CA LYS A 39 -7.55 -8.23 11.56
C LYS A 39 -8.67 -8.82 12.41
N ASN A 40 -9.92 -8.62 12.02
CA ASN A 40 -11.09 -8.94 12.84
C ASN A 40 -11.43 -10.44 12.80
N ASP A 41 -11.44 -11.04 11.60
CA ASP A 41 -11.93 -12.41 11.41
C ASP A 41 -10.82 -13.45 11.57
N TYR A 42 -9.58 -13.07 11.26
CA TYR A 42 -8.43 -13.98 11.24
C TYR A 42 -7.35 -13.62 12.27
N GLY A 43 -7.49 -12.51 13.00
CA GLY A 43 -6.49 -12.08 13.99
C GLY A 43 -5.12 -11.76 13.38
N VAL A 44 -5.04 -11.55 12.06
CA VAL A 44 -3.78 -11.32 11.35
C VAL A 44 -3.31 -9.89 11.61
N SER A 45 -2.25 -9.76 12.40
CA SER A 45 -1.58 -8.47 12.63
C SER A 45 -0.63 -8.18 11.46
N VAL A 46 -1.01 -7.23 10.59
CA VAL A 46 -0.18 -6.73 9.46
C VAL A 46 1.02 -5.90 9.94
N VAL A 47 1.27 -5.86 11.25
CA VAL A 47 2.47 -5.21 11.78
C VAL A 47 3.69 -5.96 11.23
N LYS A 48 4.46 -5.30 10.36
CA LYS A 48 5.81 -5.78 10.00
C LYS A 48 6.53 -6.09 11.31
N LYS A 49 7.00 -7.34 11.46
CA LYS A 49 7.87 -7.70 12.58
C LYS A 49 8.96 -6.63 12.67
N ARG A 50 9.12 -6.03 13.86
CA ARG A 50 10.21 -5.06 14.08
C ARG A 50 11.51 -5.72 13.59
N PRO A 51 12.36 -5.04 12.82
CA PRO A 51 13.67 -5.57 12.43
C PRO A 51 14.54 -5.63 13.70
N GLY A 52 14.35 -6.66 14.52
CA GLY A 52 14.90 -6.74 15.86
C GLY A 52 14.73 -8.14 16.43
N LYS A 53 15.81 -8.93 16.30
CA LYS A 53 16.18 -10.20 16.96
C LYS A 53 15.01 -11.12 17.32
N SER A 54 14.83 -12.22 16.57
CA SER A 54 13.98 -13.33 17.00
C SER A 54 14.43 -13.85 18.36
N SER A 55 13.58 -13.76 19.38
CA SER A 55 13.81 -14.41 20.66
C SER A 55 13.49 -15.90 20.52
N ARG A 56 14.52 -16.72 20.24
CA ARG A 56 14.44 -18.17 20.51
C ARG A 56 14.83 -18.38 21.96
N LYS A 57 13.83 -18.61 22.81
CA LYS A 57 14.04 -19.15 24.15
C LYS A 57 14.48 -20.61 23.99
N VAL A 58 15.72 -20.92 24.34
CA VAL A 58 16.08 -22.28 24.76
C VAL A 58 16.27 -22.19 26.28
N ARG A 59 15.31 -22.76 27.03
CA ARG A 59 15.54 -23.06 28.44
C ARG A 59 16.38 -24.34 28.49
N PRO A 60 17.52 -24.40 29.19
CA PRO A 60 18.04 -25.68 29.63
C PRO A 60 17.34 -26.10 30.94
N PRO A 61 17.00 -27.40 31.09
CA PRO A 61 16.46 -27.93 32.33
C PRO A 61 17.60 -28.33 33.30
N LYS A 62 17.47 -27.89 34.55
CA LYS A 62 17.77 -28.56 35.83
C LYS A 62 18.20 -27.54 36.86
#